data_AF-A0A6A5WZ13-F1
#
_entry.id   AF-A0A6A5WZ13-F1
#
_cell.length_a   1.000
_cell.length_b   1.000
_cell.length_c   1.000
_cell.angle_alpha   90.00
_cell.angle_beta   90.00
_cell.angle_gamma   90.00
#
_symmetry.space_group_name_H-M   'P 1'
#
loop_
_entity.id
_entity.type
_entity.pdbx_description
1 polymer ?
#
loop_
_entity_poly.entity_id
_entity_poly.type
_entity_poly.pdbx_seq_one_letter_code
_entity_poly.pdbx_strand_id
1 'polypeptide(L)'
;MALRELPSRTASALCRSTRPVFAALPPSPRRHTSTDAVRDLEASSSFAVPPPSADLTKDYDPVARSKTRRLKQKPLPPSRYQFRPPKYNRGPLHPHQPPPPSDPSSREFQPGPFSLPRLEQTYQSTIAEDLLTLTYVHTPPGYKRAGPGQRLREWTGDSPYYKNRPLRPPRGSSALRLLTPPRTFRNIPEITKVVLHSMVPEAQENSANLHVAGMALQALTNVRAKAHKARHNVVGWNLREGKYVSLTAEVEREDTFHFLSKLVDVVLPKIKEWKGVSATTGDLSGNITFGLTPDQVALFPEIEVNYDSYPPKMIPGCHITIHTSATNDRDALLLMQSIGIPFYGKLNA
;
A
#
# COMPACT_ATOMS: atom_id res chain seq x y z
N MET A 1 -1.83 31.60 -74.38
CA MET A 1 -1.51 32.15 -73.05
C MET A 1 -2.55 31.60 -72.08
N ALA A 2 -2.37 30.41 -71.50
CA ALA A 2 -1.51 30.08 -70.35
C ALA A 2 -1.99 30.71 -69.02
N LEU A 3 -3.01 30.11 -68.41
CA LEU A 3 -3.18 30.07 -66.96
C LEU A 3 -3.19 28.60 -66.54
N ARG A 4 -2.11 28.18 -65.88
CA ARG A 4 -1.89 26.84 -65.35
C ARG A 4 -2.84 26.59 -64.19
N GLU A 5 -3.67 25.56 -64.30
CA GLU A 5 -4.35 24.95 -63.15
C GLU A 5 -3.31 24.31 -62.23
N LEU A 6 -3.40 24.60 -60.94
CA LEU A 6 -2.57 24.02 -59.90
C LEU A 6 -2.98 22.55 -59.65
N PRO A 7 -2.03 21.61 -59.50
CA PRO A 7 -2.35 20.21 -59.29
C PRO A 7 -2.94 19.96 -57.90
N SER A 8 -3.92 19.07 -57.85
CA SER A 8 -4.75 18.58 -56.73
C SER A 8 -4.00 17.88 -55.57
N ARG A 9 -2.72 18.20 -55.34
CA ARG A 9 -1.87 17.59 -54.31
C ARG A 9 -1.58 18.46 -53.09
N THR A 10 -2.13 19.68 -53.02
CA THR A 10 -2.00 20.56 -51.83
C THR A 10 -3.25 20.59 -50.94
N ALA A 11 -4.34 19.91 -51.33
CA ALA A 11 -5.59 19.92 -50.56
C ALA A 11 -5.63 18.91 -49.39
N SER A 12 -4.69 17.96 -49.29
CA SER A 12 -4.74 16.90 -48.26
C SER A 12 -4.00 17.21 -46.96
N ALA A 13 -3.46 18.42 -46.78
CA ALA A 13 -2.71 18.82 -45.58
C ALA A 13 -3.54 19.60 -44.54
N LEU A 14 -4.79 19.98 -44.85
CA LEU A 14 -5.63 20.80 -43.96
C LEU A 14 -6.83 20.06 -43.34
N CYS A 15 -7.04 18.78 -43.67
CA CYS A 15 -8.16 18.00 -43.13
C CYS A 15 -7.66 16.92 -42.17
N ARG A 16 -7.40 17.29 -40.90
CA ARG A 16 -7.44 16.40 -39.72
C ARG A 16 -7.30 17.20 -38.43
N SER A 17 -8.44 17.64 -37.89
CA SER A 17 -8.78 17.77 -36.45
C SER A 17 -9.85 18.83 -36.19
N THR A 18 -10.78 19.07 -37.11
CA THR A 18 -12.04 19.70 -36.72
C THR A 18 -12.88 18.65 -35.99
N ARG A 19 -12.80 18.63 -34.66
CA ARG A 19 -13.86 18.00 -33.86
C ARG A 19 -15.15 18.76 -34.20
N PRO A 20 -16.29 18.09 -34.47
CA PRO A 20 -17.56 18.80 -34.54
C PRO A 20 -17.80 19.42 -33.17
N VAL A 21 -17.72 20.75 -33.11
CA VAL A 21 -18.14 21.51 -31.93
C VAL A 21 -19.67 21.44 -31.95
N PHE A 22 -20.23 20.45 -31.24
CA PHE A 22 -21.61 20.56 -30.79
C PHE A 22 -21.62 21.65 -29.72
N ALA A 23 -21.72 22.90 -30.16
CA ALA A 23 -22.03 24.02 -29.28
C ALA A 23 -23.51 23.91 -28.91
N ALA A 24 -23.80 23.29 -27.77
CA ALA A 24 -25.06 23.58 -27.09
C ALA A 24 -25.02 25.08 -26.73
N LEU A 25 -25.90 25.88 -27.35
CA LEU A 25 -26.06 27.29 -27.01
C LEU A 25 -26.33 27.39 -25.49
N PRO A 26 -25.49 28.09 -24.72
CA PRO A 26 -25.76 28.27 -23.30
C PRO A 26 -27.03 29.13 -23.15
N PRO A 27 -27.94 28.81 -22.21
CA PRO A 27 -29.08 29.66 -21.92
C PRO A 27 -28.56 31.05 -21.50
N SER A 28 -29.13 32.12 -22.06
CA SER A 28 -28.66 33.49 -21.80
C SER A 28 -28.72 33.81 -20.30
N PRO A 29 -27.59 34.08 -19.62
CA PRO A 29 -27.62 34.34 -18.19
C PRO A 29 -28.14 35.74 -17.92
N ARG A 30 -29.19 35.83 -17.10
CA ARG A 30 -29.55 37.06 -16.38
C ARG A 30 -28.33 37.47 -15.53
N ARG A 31 -27.97 38.76 -15.53
CA ARG A 31 -26.78 39.30 -14.84
C ARG A 31 -26.84 38.98 -13.35
N HIS A 32 -26.10 37.96 -12.93
CA HIS A 32 -25.74 37.70 -11.55
C HIS A 32 -24.22 37.59 -11.49
N THR A 33 -23.59 38.07 -10.41
CA THR A 33 -22.14 38.08 -10.21
C THR A 33 -21.48 36.69 -10.26
N SER A 34 -22.28 35.62 -10.16
CA SER A 34 -21.85 34.22 -10.35
C SER A 34 -21.71 33.79 -11.81
N THR A 35 -22.30 34.53 -12.76
CA THR A 35 -22.31 34.17 -14.19
C THR A 35 -21.00 34.48 -14.90
N ASP A 36 -20.19 35.38 -14.35
CA ASP A 36 -18.87 35.70 -14.89
C ASP A 36 -17.85 34.58 -14.62
N ALA A 37 -17.95 33.90 -13.46
CA ALA A 37 -17.07 32.76 -13.14
C ALA A 37 -17.25 31.55 -14.08
N VAL A 38 -18.44 31.39 -14.68
CA VAL A 38 -18.70 30.34 -15.68
C VAL A 38 -18.02 30.67 -17.01
N ARG A 39 -17.79 31.95 -17.30
CA ARG A 39 -17.10 32.39 -18.53
C ARG A 39 -15.59 32.11 -18.49
N ASP A 40 -15.02 31.98 -17.29
CA ASP A 40 -13.60 31.64 -17.09
C ASP A 40 -13.32 30.14 -17.25
N LEU A 41 -14.36 29.30 -17.32
CA LEU A 41 -14.20 27.87 -17.55
C LEU A 41 -13.85 27.58 -19.02
N GLU A 42 -13.09 26.50 -19.24
CA GLU A 42 -12.76 26.04 -20.59
C GLU A 42 -14.03 25.80 -21.42
N ALA A 43 -14.19 26.55 -22.51
CA ALA A 43 -15.38 26.48 -23.36
C ALA A 43 -15.57 25.12 -24.06
N SER A 44 -14.50 24.33 -24.24
CA SER A 44 -14.49 23.07 -25.00
C SER A 44 -14.03 21.87 -24.18
N SER A 45 -14.72 21.58 -23.07
CA SER A 45 -14.35 20.46 -22.20
C SER A 45 -14.60 19.09 -22.85
N SER A 46 -13.63 18.19 -22.77
CA SER A 46 -13.78 16.79 -23.23
C SER A 46 -14.74 15.97 -22.36
N PHE A 47 -14.95 16.36 -21.11
CA PHE A 47 -15.86 15.70 -20.17
C PHE A 47 -17.35 15.89 -20.52
N ALA A 48 -17.69 16.94 -21.25
CA ALA A 48 -19.06 17.21 -21.69
C ALA A 48 -19.43 16.52 -23.02
N VAL A 49 -18.47 15.85 -23.66
CA VAL A 49 -18.71 15.16 -24.93
C VAL A 49 -19.54 13.89 -24.66
N PRO A 50 -20.66 13.67 -25.37
CA PRO A 50 -21.48 12.48 -25.19
C PRO A 50 -20.69 11.20 -25.56
N PRO A 51 -21.12 10.03 -25.06
CA PRO A 51 -20.47 8.77 -25.42
C PRO A 51 -20.48 8.56 -26.95
N PRO A 52 -19.47 7.85 -27.49
CA PRO A 52 -19.36 7.64 -28.94
C PRO A 52 -20.59 6.88 -29.48
N SER A 53 -21.06 7.28 -30.67
CA SER A 53 -22.19 6.61 -31.34
C SER A 53 -21.89 5.14 -31.63
N ALA A 54 -22.92 4.29 -31.61
CA ALA A 54 -22.79 2.86 -31.83
C ALA A 54 -22.11 2.50 -33.17
N ASP A 55 -22.38 3.26 -34.24
CA ASP A 55 -21.79 3.03 -35.56
C ASP A 55 -20.27 3.26 -35.56
N LEU A 56 -19.81 4.35 -34.94
CA LEU A 56 -18.37 4.62 -34.75
C LEU A 56 -17.67 3.53 -33.93
N THR A 57 -18.35 2.98 -32.93
CA THR A 57 -17.80 1.90 -32.10
C THR A 57 -17.67 0.61 -32.89
N LYS A 58 -18.64 0.28 -33.76
CA LYS A 58 -18.58 -0.89 -34.65
C LYS A 58 -17.48 -0.76 -35.70
N ASP A 59 -17.27 0.43 -36.24
CA ASP A 59 -16.24 0.70 -37.24
C ASP A 59 -14.81 0.78 -36.65
N TYR A 60 -14.68 0.90 -35.33
CA TYR A 60 -13.39 1.07 -34.66
C TYR A 60 -12.67 -0.26 -34.44
N ASP A 61 -11.90 -0.69 -35.46
CA ASP A 61 -10.99 -1.84 -35.35
C ASP A 61 -9.50 -1.42 -35.38
N PRO A 62 -8.81 -1.35 -34.22
CA PRO A 62 -7.39 -1.03 -34.15
C PRO A 62 -6.50 -2.17 -34.68
N VAL A 63 -6.94 -3.42 -34.58
CA VAL A 63 -6.16 -4.61 -34.98
C VAL A 63 -6.11 -4.72 -36.49
N ALA A 64 -7.25 -4.58 -37.19
CA ALA A 64 -7.26 -4.53 -38.66
C ALA A 64 -6.40 -3.37 -39.20
N ARG A 65 -6.54 -2.18 -38.60
CA ARG A 65 -5.73 -1.00 -38.98
C ARG A 65 -4.22 -1.26 -38.84
N SER A 66 -3.81 -1.95 -37.78
CA SER A 66 -2.42 -2.37 -37.58
C SER A 66 -1.98 -3.42 -38.61
N LYS A 67 -2.79 -4.45 -38.85
CA LYS A 67 -2.53 -5.52 -39.84
C LYS A 67 -2.33 -4.96 -41.25
N THR A 68 -3.21 -4.05 -41.70
CA THR A 68 -3.10 -3.42 -43.04
C THR A 68 -1.80 -2.63 -43.20
N ARG A 69 -1.36 -1.91 -42.15
CA ARG A 69 -0.09 -1.16 -42.18
C ARG A 69 1.12 -2.08 -42.26
N ARG A 70 1.09 -3.19 -41.52
CA ARG A 70 2.12 -4.23 -41.56
C ARG A 70 2.24 -4.85 -42.94
N LEU A 71 1.10 -5.22 -43.57
CA LEU A 71 1.07 -5.79 -44.92
C LEU A 71 1.61 -4.80 -45.97
N LYS A 72 1.32 -3.51 -45.81
CA LYS A 72 1.85 -2.45 -46.67
C LYS A 72 3.28 -2.02 -46.33
N GLN A 73 3.94 -2.64 -45.34
CA GLN A 73 5.28 -2.30 -44.84
C GLN A 73 5.46 -0.80 -44.53
N LYS A 74 4.41 -0.13 -44.04
CA LYS A 74 4.41 1.31 -43.75
C LYS A 74 4.06 1.56 -42.27
N PRO A 75 5.04 1.49 -41.35
CA PRO A 75 4.83 1.82 -39.95
C PRO A 75 4.55 3.32 -39.78
N LEU A 76 3.92 3.71 -38.66
CA LEU A 76 3.78 5.13 -38.32
C LEU A 76 5.15 5.70 -37.95
N PRO A 77 5.44 6.95 -38.34
CA PRO A 77 6.62 7.63 -37.83
C PRO A 77 6.51 7.80 -36.30
N PRO A 78 7.63 7.69 -35.56
CA PRO A 78 7.62 7.93 -34.12
C PRO A 78 7.27 9.37 -33.79
N SER A 79 6.70 9.60 -32.60
CA SER A 79 6.45 10.95 -32.09
C SER A 79 7.75 11.71 -31.86
N ARG A 80 7.68 13.05 -31.93
CA ARG A 80 8.78 13.95 -31.55
C ARG A 80 9.10 13.88 -30.05
N TYR A 81 8.08 13.65 -29.23
CA TYR A 81 8.25 13.44 -27.78
C TYR A 81 8.82 12.04 -27.54
N GLN A 82 10.02 11.98 -26.94
CA GLN A 82 10.78 10.75 -26.67
C GLN A 82 11.32 10.72 -25.24
N PHE A 83 10.66 11.39 -24.29
CA PHE A 83 11.05 11.35 -22.89
C PHE A 83 11.05 9.90 -22.37
N ARG A 84 12.09 9.54 -21.62
CA ARG A 84 12.20 8.26 -20.93
C ARG A 84 12.67 8.53 -19.51
N PRO A 85 12.02 7.98 -18.48
CA PRO A 85 12.42 8.25 -17.10
C PRO A 85 13.92 7.94 -16.85
N PRO A 86 14.63 8.81 -16.12
CA PRO A 86 16.01 8.54 -15.73
C PRO A 86 16.09 7.30 -14.84
N LYS A 87 17.24 6.61 -14.88
CA LYS A 87 17.54 5.51 -13.96
C LYS A 87 17.80 5.99 -12.52
N TYR A 88 18.31 7.21 -12.36
CA TYR A 88 18.74 7.77 -11.08
C TYR A 88 18.14 9.16 -10.90
N ASN A 89 17.63 9.45 -9.70
CA ASN A 89 17.29 10.81 -9.31
C ASN A 89 18.57 11.56 -8.91
N ARG A 90 18.87 12.66 -9.61
CA ARG A 90 20.07 13.50 -9.39
C ARG A 90 19.78 14.77 -8.60
N GLY A 91 18.63 14.82 -7.93
CA GLY A 91 18.18 15.97 -7.15
C GLY A 91 17.14 16.83 -7.90
N PRO A 92 16.44 17.70 -7.19
CA PRO A 92 15.23 18.38 -7.69
C PRO A 92 15.48 19.40 -8.80
N LEU A 93 16.69 19.94 -8.91
CA LEU A 93 17.05 20.95 -9.90
C LEU A 93 17.62 20.35 -11.19
N HIS A 94 17.79 19.03 -11.26
CA HIS A 94 18.27 18.41 -12.50
C HIS A 94 17.22 18.57 -13.61
N PRO A 95 17.55 18.95 -14.85
CA PRO A 95 16.54 19.16 -15.89
C PRO A 95 15.72 17.91 -16.23
N HIS A 96 16.31 16.72 -16.08
CA HIS A 96 15.68 15.45 -16.42
C HIS A 96 15.15 14.75 -15.16
N GLN A 97 13.92 15.10 -14.77
CA GLN A 97 13.27 14.60 -13.55
C GLN A 97 12.54 13.27 -13.80
N PRO A 98 12.54 12.33 -12.84
CA PRO A 98 11.67 11.18 -12.90
C PRO A 98 10.19 11.59 -12.72
N PRO A 99 9.25 10.95 -13.43
CA PRO A 99 7.83 11.13 -13.17
C PRO A 99 7.44 10.47 -11.84
N PRO A 100 6.28 10.83 -11.26
CA PRO A 100 5.80 10.21 -10.03
C PRO A 100 5.54 8.69 -10.22
N PRO A 101 5.54 7.88 -9.16
CA PRO A 101 5.27 6.44 -9.24
C PRO A 101 3.89 6.07 -9.80
N SER A 102 2.92 6.99 -9.75
CA SER A 102 1.58 6.80 -10.33
C SER A 102 1.55 6.92 -11.85
N ASP A 103 2.57 7.52 -12.47
CA ASP A 103 2.66 7.66 -13.92
C ASP A 103 3.00 6.29 -14.54
N PRO A 104 2.23 5.79 -15.52
CA PRO A 104 2.48 4.50 -16.18
C PRO A 104 3.83 4.45 -16.92
N SER A 105 4.42 5.59 -17.25
CA SER A 105 5.75 5.67 -17.83
C SER A 105 6.86 5.47 -16.79
N SER A 106 6.57 5.62 -15.49
CA SER A 106 7.55 5.54 -14.41
C SER A 106 8.17 4.14 -14.28
N ARG A 107 9.43 4.10 -13.82
CA ARG A 107 10.14 2.83 -13.57
C ARG A 107 9.65 2.12 -12.30
N GLU A 108 9.02 2.88 -11.40
CA GLU A 108 8.48 2.40 -10.13
C GLU A 108 6.98 2.12 -10.22
N PHE A 109 6.41 2.26 -11.41
CA PHE A 109 4.98 2.05 -11.63
C PHE A 109 4.59 0.63 -11.23
N GLN A 110 3.60 0.56 -10.34
CA GLN A 110 2.91 -0.67 -10.00
C GLN A 110 1.47 -0.51 -10.49
N PRO A 111 0.92 -1.49 -11.23
CA PRO A 111 -0.49 -1.49 -11.57
C PRO A 111 -1.35 -1.30 -10.31
N GLY A 112 -2.48 -0.60 -10.47
CA GLY A 112 -3.41 -0.33 -9.39
C GLY A 112 -4.13 -1.59 -8.86
N PRO A 113 -5.20 -1.42 -8.07
CA PRO A 113 -5.93 -2.55 -7.50
C PRO A 113 -6.54 -3.43 -8.60
N PHE A 114 -6.47 -4.74 -8.40
CA PHE A 114 -7.01 -5.73 -9.33
C PHE A 114 -8.39 -6.19 -8.90
N SER A 115 -8.65 -6.23 -7.59
CA SER A 115 -9.95 -6.55 -7.03
C SER A 115 -10.23 -5.70 -5.79
N LEU A 116 -11.43 -5.85 -5.25
CA LEU A 116 -11.79 -5.27 -3.96
C LEU A 116 -11.76 -6.40 -2.93
N PRO A 117 -10.80 -6.43 -1.99
CA PRO A 117 -10.74 -7.46 -0.97
C PRO A 117 -12.03 -7.52 -0.15
N ARG A 118 -12.59 -8.73 -0.01
CA ARG A 118 -13.78 -8.96 0.81
C ARG A 118 -13.59 -8.47 2.24
N LEU A 119 -12.43 -8.72 2.84
CA LEU A 119 -12.14 -8.32 4.21
C LEU A 119 -12.12 -6.79 4.37
N GLU A 120 -11.60 -6.07 3.39
CA GLU A 120 -11.61 -4.60 3.39
C GLU A 120 -13.04 -4.06 3.25
N GLN A 121 -13.86 -4.65 2.38
CA GLN A 121 -15.27 -4.30 2.25
C GLN A 121 -16.04 -4.54 3.55
N THR A 122 -15.91 -5.72 4.16
CA THR A 122 -16.52 -6.04 5.45
C THR A 122 -16.08 -5.05 6.52
N TYR A 123 -14.79 -4.69 6.53
CA TYR A 123 -14.27 -3.70 7.45
C TYR A 123 -14.99 -2.35 7.32
N GLN A 124 -15.08 -1.83 6.09
CA GLN A 124 -15.71 -0.54 5.82
C GLN A 124 -17.22 -0.54 6.03
N SER A 125 -17.90 -1.65 5.74
CA SER A 125 -19.37 -1.73 5.80
C SER A 125 -19.95 -2.01 7.19
N THR A 126 -19.20 -2.71 8.06
CA THR A 126 -19.73 -3.14 9.37
C THR A 126 -18.77 -2.84 10.51
N ILE A 127 -17.52 -3.32 10.42
CA ILE A 127 -16.58 -3.30 11.54
C ILE A 127 -16.22 -1.87 11.94
N ALA A 128 -16.03 -0.96 10.99
CA ALA A 128 -15.62 0.41 11.27
C ALA A 128 -16.66 1.14 12.14
N GLU A 129 -17.94 0.96 11.85
CA GLU A 129 -19.04 1.55 12.62
C GLU A 129 -19.16 0.93 14.02
N ASP A 130 -19.03 -0.40 14.13
CA ASP A 130 -19.04 -1.11 15.40
C ASP A 130 -17.87 -0.70 16.31
N LEU A 131 -16.66 -0.58 15.75
CA LEU A 131 -15.49 -0.13 16.51
C LEU A 131 -15.65 1.31 16.99
N LEU A 132 -16.20 2.18 16.15
CA LEU A 132 -16.46 3.57 16.51
C LEU A 132 -17.45 3.67 17.66
N THR A 133 -18.56 2.94 17.59
CA THR A 133 -19.61 2.98 18.61
C THR A 133 -19.13 2.37 19.94
N LEU A 134 -18.39 1.26 19.89
CA LEU A 134 -17.85 0.59 21.08
C LEU A 134 -16.79 1.44 21.80
N THR A 135 -15.94 2.14 21.06
CA THR A 135 -14.84 2.95 21.63
C THR A 135 -15.17 4.42 21.84
N TYR A 136 -16.42 4.83 21.58
CA TYR A 136 -16.84 6.22 21.67
C TYR A 136 -16.76 6.76 23.10
N VAL A 137 -16.12 7.92 23.24
CA VAL A 137 -16.11 8.69 24.49
C VAL A 137 -16.78 10.03 24.23
N HIS A 138 -17.89 10.29 24.94
CA HIS A 138 -18.63 11.53 24.79
C HIS A 138 -17.79 12.73 25.23
N THR A 139 -17.77 13.78 24.41
CA THR A 139 -17.20 15.08 24.74
C THR A 139 -18.31 16.12 24.74
N PRO A 140 -18.54 16.84 25.85
CA PRO A 140 -19.62 17.81 25.93
C PRO A 140 -19.34 19.00 25.00
N PRO A 141 -20.38 19.67 24.49
CA PRO A 141 -20.21 20.81 23.60
C PRO A 141 -19.40 21.92 24.29
N GLY A 142 -18.43 22.48 23.58
CA GLY A 142 -17.52 23.50 24.11
C GLY A 142 -16.26 22.96 24.83
N TYR A 143 -16.19 21.65 25.09
CA TYR A 143 -14.97 21.04 25.62
C TYR A 143 -13.83 21.10 24.59
N LYS A 144 -12.68 21.65 25.00
CA LYS A 144 -11.44 21.65 24.22
C LYS A 144 -10.41 20.82 24.95
N ARG A 145 -9.96 19.73 24.32
CA ARG A 145 -8.88 18.91 24.89
C ARG A 145 -7.57 19.70 24.88
N ALA A 146 -6.86 19.71 26.01
CA ALA A 146 -5.51 20.24 26.04
C ALA A 146 -4.61 19.41 25.11
N GLY A 147 -3.89 20.09 24.21
CA GLY A 147 -2.87 19.44 23.39
C GLY A 147 -1.76 18.86 24.26
N PRO A 148 -1.02 17.85 23.78
CA PRO A 148 0.12 17.34 24.52
C PRO A 148 1.18 18.44 24.67
N GLY A 149 1.59 18.72 25.91
CA GLY A 149 2.69 19.63 26.19
C GLY A 149 4.07 19.02 25.87
N GLN A 150 5.12 19.79 26.13
CA GLN A 150 6.51 19.34 26.00
C GLN A 150 6.73 18.05 26.82
N ARG A 151 7.10 16.96 26.14
CA ARG A 151 7.20 15.63 26.78
C ARG A 151 8.53 15.40 27.48
N LEU A 152 9.62 15.86 26.87
CA LEU A 152 10.94 15.86 27.50
C LEU A 152 11.00 17.03 28.48
N ARG A 153 11.10 16.71 29.77
CA ARG A 153 10.93 17.71 30.84
C ARG A 153 12.13 18.66 30.89
N GLU A 154 11.86 19.92 31.16
CA GLU A 154 12.88 20.93 31.42
C GLU A 154 13.39 20.86 32.86
N TRP A 155 14.51 21.54 33.11
CA TRP A 155 15.01 21.81 34.45
C TRP A 155 14.45 23.16 34.89
N THR A 156 13.69 23.17 35.98
CA THR A 156 12.99 24.36 36.49
C THR A 156 13.54 24.76 37.85
N GLY A 157 13.77 26.06 38.06
CA GLY A 157 14.24 26.65 39.33
C GLY A 157 15.30 27.74 39.10
N ASP A 158 15.78 28.34 40.19
CA ASP A 158 16.64 29.53 40.13
C ASP A 158 18.13 29.21 39.91
N SER A 159 18.49 27.93 39.80
CA SER A 159 19.86 27.50 39.61
C SER A 159 20.38 27.97 38.24
N PRO A 160 21.46 28.76 38.16
CA PRO A 160 22.03 29.20 36.89
C PRO A 160 22.41 28.05 35.95
N TYR A 161 22.69 26.87 36.51
CA TYR A 161 23.03 25.65 35.77
C TYR A 161 21.88 25.09 34.93
N TYR A 162 20.63 25.50 35.15
CA TYR A 162 19.48 24.98 34.40
C TYR A 162 19.37 25.59 33.00
N LYS A 163 19.86 26.82 32.79
CA LYS A 163 19.67 27.59 31.56
C LYS A 163 20.15 26.89 30.28
N ASN A 164 21.28 26.20 30.34
CA ASN A 164 21.89 25.51 29.18
C ASN A 164 21.91 23.98 29.34
N ARG A 165 21.11 23.44 30.27
CA ARG A 165 21.09 22.01 30.54
C ARG A 165 20.20 21.30 29.51
N PRO A 166 20.62 20.14 28.97
CA PRO A 166 19.76 19.39 28.07
C PRO A 166 18.47 18.95 28.76
N LEU A 167 17.41 18.79 27.96
CA LEU A 167 16.14 18.26 28.41
C LEU A 167 16.32 16.92 29.11
N ARG A 168 15.50 16.67 30.13
CA ARG A 168 15.54 15.45 30.92
C ARG A 168 15.05 14.27 30.07
N PRO A 169 15.60 13.07 30.29
CA PRO A 169 15.12 11.88 29.62
C PRO A 169 13.65 11.60 29.96
N PRO A 170 12.95 10.81 29.13
CA PRO A 170 11.59 10.39 29.39
C PRO A 170 11.48 9.74 30.78
N ARG A 171 10.34 9.97 31.44
CA ARG A 171 10.08 9.33 32.74
C ARG A 171 9.63 7.89 32.51
N GLY A 172 10.24 6.94 33.22
CA GLY A 172 9.84 5.53 33.21
C GLY A 172 10.56 4.71 32.13
N SER A 173 10.28 4.96 30.85
CA SER A 173 10.93 4.26 29.74
C SER A 173 12.15 5.02 29.19
N SER A 174 13.02 4.31 28.48
CA SER A 174 14.18 4.91 27.79
C SER A 174 13.77 5.81 26.62
N ALA A 175 12.67 5.50 25.94
CA ALA A 175 12.14 6.25 24.81
C ALA A 175 10.71 6.78 25.08
N LEU A 176 10.29 7.79 24.31
CA LEU A 176 8.92 8.31 24.35
C LEU A 176 7.95 7.32 23.72
N ARG A 177 6.94 6.89 24.48
CA ARG A 177 5.84 6.04 23.96
C ARG A 177 4.84 6.86 23.14
N LEU A 178 4.08 6.24 22.26
CA LEU A 178 2.98 6.93 21.56
C LEU A 178 1.90 7.38 22.56
N LEU A 179 1.22 8.48 22.23
CA LEU A 179 0.07 8.96 23.01
C LEU A 179 -1.19 8.41 22.38
N THR A 180 -2.15 8.04 23.23
CA THR A 180 -3.48 7.58 22.79
C THR A 180 -4.42 8.77 22.59
N PRO A 181 -4.82 9.10 21.35
CA PRO A 181 -5.97 9.97 21.13
C PRO A 181 -7.28 9.23 21.43
N PRO A 182 -8.35 9.93 21.86
CA PRO A 182 -9.69 9.33 21.89
C PRO A 182 -10.09 8.93 20.48
N ARG A 183 -10.94 7.91 20.38
CA ARG A 183 -11.45 7.43 19.10
C ARG A 183 -12.61 8.32 18.64
N THR A 184 -12.55 8.65 17.37
CA THR A 184 -13.46 9.52 16.63
C THR A 184 -13.64 8.93 15.23
N PHE A 185 -14.61 9.43 14.48
CA PHE A 185 -14.85 9.03 13.08
C PHE A 185 -13.66 9.27 12.13
N ARG A 186 -12.63 10.01 12.57
CA ARG A 186 -11.44 10.31 11.75
C ARG A 186 -10.25 9.39 12.02
N ASN A 187 -10.27 8.61 13.09
CA ASN A 187 -9.12 7.81 13.54
C ASN A 187 -9.55 6.41 14.02
N ILE A 188 -10.47 5.80 13.27
CA ILE A 188 -10.88 4.42 13.48
C ILE A 188 -9.66 3.52 13.20
N PRO A 189 -9.36 2.53 14.05
CA PRO A 189 -8.26 1.59 13.83
C PRO A 189 -8.45 0.79 12.54
N GLU A 190 -7.42 0.77 11.69
CA GLU A 190 -7.37 0.12 10.39
C GLU A 190 -6.09 -0.71 10.28
N ILE A 191 -6.07 -1.69 9.37
CA ILE A 191 -4.86 -2.46 9.08
C ILE A 191 -4.04 -1.69 8.06
N THR A 192 -2.74 -1.52 8.33
CA THR A 192 -1.86 -0.77 7.42
C THR A 192 -0.99 -1.67 6.56
N LYS A 193 -0.36 -2.68 7.19
CA LYS A 193 0.48 -3.66 6.51
C LYS A 193 0.66 -4.92 7.35
N VAL A 194 1.12 -5.99 6.72
CA VAL A 194 1.51 -7.21 7.42
C VAL A 194 2.94 -7.56 7.04
N VAL A 195 3.76 -7.86 8.03
CA VAL A 195 5.17 -8.21 7.87
C VAL A 195 5.36 -9.65 8.29
N LEU A 196 5.85 -10.47 7.37
CA LEU A 196 6.24 -11.84 7.64
C LEU A 196 7.75 -11.88 7.80
N HIS A 197 8.21 -12.33 8.95
CA HIS A 197 9.62 -12.52 9.25
C HIS A 197 9.92 -13.98 9.50
N SER A 198 10.90 -14.55 8.82
CA SER A 198 11.36 -15.91 9.06
C SER A 198 12.85 -15.91 9.37
N MET A 199 13.20 -16.50 10.50
CA MET A 199 14.58 -16.71 10.93
C MET A 199 14.93 -18.18 10.71
N VAL A 200 15.96 -18.43 9.89
CA VAL A 200 16.39 -19.77 9.49
C VAL A 200 17.85 -19.96 9.92
N PRO A 201 18.11 -20.37 11.19
CA PRO A 201 19.47 -20.46 11.72
C PRO A 201 20.37 -21.45 10.94
N GLU A 202 19.77 -22.49 10.38
CA GLU A 202 20.43 -23.53 9.55
C GLU A 202 21.00 -22.97 8.24
N ALA A 203 20.55 -21.79 7.80
CA ALA A 203 21.04 -21.12 6.59
C ALA A 203 22.55 -20.78 6.66
N GLN A 204 23.12 -20.76 7.86
CA GLN A 204 24.55 -20.51 8.06
C GLN A 204 25.43 -21.64 7.55
N GLU A 205 24.96 -22.88 7.66
CA GLU A 205 25.64 -24.08 7.19
C GLU A 205 25.24 -24.38 5.75
N ASN A 206 23.94 -24.28 5.45
CA ASN A 206 23.40 -24.55 4.12
C ASN A 206 22.53 -23.39 3.62
N SER A 207 23.03 -22.66 2.62
CA SER A 207 22.29 -21.55 2.01
C SER A 207 21.01 -21.98 1.31
N ALA A 208 20.85 -23.27 0.96
CA ALA A 208 19.63 -23.79 0.35
C ALA A 208 18.39 -23.57 1.23
N ASN A 209 18.53 -23.68 2.55
CA ASN A 209 17.40 -23.49 3.48
C ASN A 209 16.86 -22.05 3.40
N LEU A 210 17.73 -21.07 3.16
CA LEU A 210 17.32 -19.69 2.93
C LEU A 210 16.58 -19.51 1.59
N HIS A 211 17.01 -20.20 0.54
CA HIS A 211 16.34 -20.13 -0.76
C HIS A 211 14.92 -20.73 -0.69
N VAL A 212 14.77 -21.89 -0.04
CA VAL A 212 13.47 -22.53 0.20
C VAL A 212 12.55 -21.61 1.01
N ALA A 213 13.06 -21.02 2.09
CA ALA A 213 12.32 -20.05 2.89
C ALA A 213 11.88 -18.83 2.07
N GLY A 214 12.73 -18.35 1.17
CA GLY A 214 12.40 -17.25 0.26
C GLY A 214 11.30 -17.60 -0.73
N MET A 215 11.32 -18.82 -1.27
CA MET A 215 10.29 -19.33 -2.18
C MET A 215 8.95 -19.51 -1.45
N ALA A 216 8.96 -20.08 -0.24
CA ALA A 216 7.76 -20.22 0.59
C ALA A 216 7.14 -18.85 0.91
N LEU A 217 7.91 -17.90 1.46
CA LEU A 217 7.40 -16.57 1.78
C LEU A 217 6.86 -15.83 0.55
N GLN A 218 7.51 -15.97 -0.60
CA GLN A 218 7.04 -15.38 -1.86
C GLN A 218 5.72 -15.99 -2.31
N ALA A 219 5.55 -17.31 -2.22
CA ALA A 219 4.30 -17.98 -2.56
C ALA A 219 3.15 -17.51 -1.65
N LEU A 220 3.41 -17.32 -0.36
CA LEU A 220 2.41 -16.87 0.61
C LEU A 220 1.95 -15.43 0.39
N THR A 221 2.91 -14.54 0.11
CA THR A 221 2.73 -13.08 0.17
C THR A 221 2.61 -12.40 -1.17
N ASN A 222 2.97 -13.07 -2.27
CA ASN A 222 3.13 -12.47 -3.60
C ASN A 222 4.16 -11.32 -3.65
N VAL A 223 5.00 -11.18 -2.62
CA VAL A 223 6.03 -10.14 -2.53
C VAL A 223 7.41 -10.77 -2.48
N ARG A 224 8.35 -10.18 -3.22
CA ARG A 224 9.75 -10.60 -3.19
C ARG A 224 10.36 -10.38 -1.79
N ALA A 225 10.62 -11.48 -1.09
CA ALA A 225 11.28 -11.44 0.22
C ALA A 225 12.67 -10.78 0.17
N LYS A 226 12.98 -9.98 1.20
CA LYS A 226 14.28 -9.33 1.42
C LYS A 226 15.11 -10.17 2.39
N ALA A 227 16.33 -10.54 1.99
CA ALA A 227 17.25 -11.29 2.85
C ALA A 227 18.05 -10.37 3.77
N HIS A 228 18.25 -10.80 5.01
CA HIS A 228 18.95 -10.05 6.04
C HIS A 228 20.15 -10.82 6.57
N LYS A 229 21.20 -10.05 6.88
CA LYS A 229 22.43 -10.55 7.50
C LYS A 229 22.30 -10.54 9.02
N ALA A 230 22.95 -11.50 9.67
CA ALA A 230 23.12 -11.53 11.12
C ALA A 230 23.87 -10.28 11.59
N ARG A 231 23.31 -9.61 12.61
CA ARG A 231 23.84 -8.37 13.20
C ARG A 231 24.79 -8.61 14.37
N HIS A 232 24.75 -9.80 14.96
CA HIS A 232 25.51 -10.16 16.15
C HIS A 232 26.23 -11.48 15.91
N ASN A 233 27.36 -11.65 16.60
CA ASN A 233 28.11 -12.89 16.64
C ASN A 233 27.93 -13.54 18.02
N VAL A 234 27.34 -14.73 18.05
CA VAL A 234 27.05 -15.47 19.29
C VAL A 234 27.48 -16.92 19.11
N VAL A 235 28.58 -17.29 19.76
CA VAL A 235 29.21 -18.62 19.63
C VAL A 235 28.26 -19.74 20.05
N GLY A 236 27.47 -19.55 21.12
CA GLY A 236 26.55 -20.58 21.62
C GLY A 236 25.42 -20.96 20.65
N TRP A 237 25.11 -20.10 19.67
CA TRP A 237 24.14 -20.38 18.61
C TRP A 237 24.82 -20.68 17.26
N ASN A 238 26.15 -20.84 17.27
CA ASN A 238 26.99 -20.88 16.07
C ASN A 238 26.70 -19.72 15.10
N LEU A 239 26.23 -18.57 15.62
CA LEU A 239 25.78 -17.44 14.82
C LEU A 239 26.95 -16.52 14.49
N ARG A 240 27.28 -16.40 13.19
CA ARG A 240 28.37 -15.52 12.72
C ARG A 240 27.81 -14.25 12.08
N GLU A 241 28.36 -13.11 12.45
CA GLU A 241 27.99 -11.81 11.88
C GLU A 241 28.23 -11.76 10.36
N GLY A 242 27.34 -11.07 9.63
CA GLY A 242 27.47 -10.86 8.18
C GLY A 242 26.97 -12.01 7.29
N LYS A 243 26.64 -13.17 7.86
CA LYS A 243 25.98 -14.28 7.14
C LYS A 243 24.49 -14.00 6.97
N TYR A 244 23.90 -14.45 5.86
CA TYR A 244 22.44 -14.34 5.65
C TYR A 244 21.72 -15.44 6.43
N VAL A 245 20.77 -15.05 7.28
CA VAL A 245 20.09 -15.98 8.20
C VAL A 245 18.58 -15.78 8.24
N SER A 246 18.07 -14.62 7.83
CA SER A 246 16.64 -14.34 7.86
C SER A 246 16.12 -13.67 6.60
N LEU A 247 14.80 -13.74 6.46
CA LEU A 247 14.04 -13.16 5.37
C LEU A 247 12.85 -12.40 5.93
N THR A 248 12.51 -11.29 5.27
CA THR A 248 11.31 -10.52 5.58
C THR A 248 10.54 -10.23 4.30
N ALA A 249 9.23 -10.42 4.33
CA ALA A 249 8.30 -10.00 3.29
C ALA A 249 7.33 -8.98 3.90
N GLU A 250 7.23 -7.80 3.29
CA GLU A 250 6.31 -6.74 3.71
C GLU A 250 5.16 -6.68 2.70
N VAL A 251 3.94 -6.89 3.17
CA VAL A 251 2.74 -6.94 2.34
C VAL A 251 1.88 -5.72 2.64
N GLU A 252 1.52 -4.98 1.60
CA GLU A 252 0.75 -3.73 1.68
C GLU A 252 -0.45 -3.77 0.73
N ARG A 253 -1.44 -2.88 0.96
CA ARG A 253 -2.62 -2.69 0.11
C ARG A 253 -3.50 -3.96 0.02
N GLU A 254 -3.98 -4.27 -1.18
CA GLU A 254 -4.86 -5.40 -1.49
C GLU A 254 -4.30 -6.74 -1.01
N ASP A 255 -3.00 -6.98 -1.18
CA ASP A 255 -2.34 -8.23 -0.78
C ASP A 255 -2.40 -8.46 0.75
N THR A 256 -2.43 -7.38 1.55
CA THR A 256 -2.55 -7.48 3.01
C THR A 256 -3.86 -8.12 3.41
N PHE A 257 -4.96 -7.68 2.80
CA PHE A 257 -6.30 -8.19 3.11
C PHE A 257 -6.51 -9.60 2.56
N HIS A 258 -5.96 -9.93 1.39
CA HIS A 258 -5.97 -11.29 0.86
C HIS A 258 -5.18 -12.24 1.77
N PHE A 259 -4.00 -11.83 2.24
CA PHE A 259 -3.21 -12.62 3.18
C PHE A 259 -3.97 -12.88 4.49
N LEU A 260 -4.58 -11.85 5.08
CA LEU A 260 -5.33 -11.99 6.32
C LEU A 260 -6.60 -12.82 6.18
N SER A 261 -7.35 -12.68 5.09
CA SER A 261 -8.52 -13.53 4.83
C SER A 261 -8.11 -14.98 4.71
N LYS A 262 -7.04 -15.31 3.96
CA LYS A 262 -6.51 -16.68 3.89
C LYS A 262 -6.08 -17.20 5.27
N LEU A 263 -5.42 -16.36 6.06
CA LEU A 263 -4.95 -16.73 7.39
C LEU A 263 -6.12 -17.08 8.31
N VAL A 264 -7.12 -16.20 8.40
CA VAL A 264 -8.26 -16.33 9.31
C VAL A 264 -9.24 -17.41 8.87
N ASP A 265 -9.62 -17.42 7.59
CA ASP A 265 -10.67 -18.30 7.09
C ASP A 265 -10.17 -19.74 6.83
N VAL A 266 -8.90 -19.91 6.45
CA VAL A 266 -8.38 -21.19 5.98
C VAL A 266 -7.32 -21.78 6.90
N VAL A 267 -6.29 -21.00 7.26
CA VAL A 267 -5.11 -21.54 7.95
C VAL A 267 -5.37 -21.77 9.43
N LEU A 268 -5.80 -20.75 10.16
CA LEU A 268 -6.00 -20.82 11.61
C LEU A 268 -6.97 -21.94 12.03
N PRO A 269 -8.11 -22.18 11.33
CA PRO A 269 -9.02 -23.28 11.67
C PRO A 269 -8.45 -24.68 11.39
N LYS A 270 -7.48 -24.81 10.47
CA LYS A 270 -6.82 -26.09 10.16
C LYS A 270 -5.79 -26.50 11.22
N ILE A 271 -5.35 -25.59 12.09
CA ILE A 271 -4.33 -25.88 13.10
C ILE A 271 -4.94 -26.73 14.22
N LYS A 272 -4.38 -27.93 14.42
CA LYS A 272 -4.79 -28.82 15.52
C LYS A 272 -4.43 -28.20 16.87
N GLU A 273 -5.35 -28.30 17.83
CA GLU A 273 -5.18 -27.81 19.21
C GLU A 273 -4.82 -26.31 19.33
N TRP A 274 -5.24 -25.49 18.38
CA TRP A 274 -4.96 -24.06 18.41
C TRP A 274 -5.93 -23.31 19.34
N LYS A 275 -5.38 -22.68 20.39
CA LYS A 275 -6.16 -21.90 21.38
C LYS A 275 -6.46 -20.47 20.93
N GLY A 276 -5.75 -19.97 19.92
CA GLY A 276 -5.77 -18.57 19.53
C GLY A 276 -4.43 -17.86 19.69
N VAL A 277 -4.42 -16.55 19.49
CA VAL A 277 -3.28 -15.67 19.76
C VAL A 277 -3.25 -15.30 21.24
N SER A 278 -2.06 -15.14 21.84
CA SER A 278 -1.97 -14.70 23.24
C SER A 278 -2.53 -13.29 23.40
N ALA A 279 -3.42 -13.08 24.37
CA ALA A 279 -3.97 -11.76 24.73
C ALA A 279 -2.91 -10.78 25.27
N THR A 280 -1.72 -11.27 25.62
CA THR A 280 -0.58 -10.43 26.04
C THR A 280 0.28 -9.94 24.86
N THR A 281 -0.07 -10.29 23.63
CA THR A 281 0.63 -9.78 22.44
C THR A 281 0.40 -8.28 22.29
N GLY A 282 1.40 -7.58 21.74
CA GLY A 282 1.37 -6.13 21.61
C GLY A 282 2.75 -5.52 21.83
N ASP A 283 3.03 -4.44 21.12
CA ASP A 283 4.26 -3.64 21.27
C ASP A 283 4.01 -2.28 21.95
N LEU A 284 2.87 -2.14 22.63
CA LEU A 284 2.34 -0.92 23.25
C LEU A 284 2.06 0.21 22.26
N SER A 285 2.14 -0.08 20.96
CA SER A 285 1.98 0.89 19.87
C SER A 285 0.89 0.47 18.89
N GLY A 286 0.15 -0.60 19.17
CA GLY A 286 -0.94 -1.07 18.31
C GLY A 286 -0.52 -2.09 17.24
N ASN A 287 0.68 -2.69 17.34
CA ASN A 287 1.07 -3.78 16.45
C ASN A 287 0.95 -5.12 17.17
N ILE A 288 0.42 -6.12 16.47
CA ILE A 288 0.18 -7.46 17.02
C ILE A 288 1.10 -8.46 16.34
N THR A 289 1.79 -9.28 17.15
CA THR A 289 2.72 -10.30 16.63
C THR A 289 2.38 -11.68 17.14
N PHE A 290 2.45 -12.67 16.27
CA PHE A 290 2.41 -14.09 16.65
C PHE A 290 3.22 -14.93 15.67
N GLY A 291 3.53 -16.16 16.05
CA GLY A 291 4.31 -17.10 15.24
C GLY A 291 3.49 -18.27 14.74
N LEU A 292 3.85 -18.77 13.57
CA LEU A 292 3.43 -20.06 13.03
C LEU A 292 4.63 -21.01 12.99
N THR A 293 4.39 -22.25 13.40
CA THR A 293 5.38 -23.33 13.27
C THR A 293 5.53 -23.77 11.81
N PRO A 294 6.64 -24.45 11.43
CA PRO A 294 6.81 -24.99 10.08
C PRO A 294 5.61 -25.78 9.56
N ASP A 295 5.05 -26.65 10.41
CA ASP A 295 3.90 -27.49 10.07
C ASP A 295 2.63 -26.66 9.83
N GLN A 296 2.47 -25.54 10.56
CA GLN A 296 1.34 -24.62 10.38
C GLN A 296 1.49 -23.78 9.12
N VAL A 297 2.72 -23.41 8.75
CA VAL A 297 3.00 -22.71 7.49
C VAL A 297 2.70 -23.60 6.28
N ALA A 298 2.90 -24.91 6.39
CA ALA A 298 2.55 -25.85 5.34
C ALA A 298 1.03 -25.95 5.06
N LEU A 299 0.17 -25.45 5.96
CA LEU A 299 -1.30 -25.48 5.80
C LEU A 299 -1.84 -24.39 4.87
N PHE A 300 -1.00 -23.45 4.44
CA PHE A 300 -1.41 -22.45 3.46
C PHE A 300 -1.68 -23.11 2.10
N PRO A 301 -2.78 -22.73 1.40
CA PRO A 301 -3.14 -23.33 0.12
C PRO A 301 -2.02 -23.30 -0.93
N GLU A 302 -1.23 -22.22 -0.95
CA GLU A 302 -0.13 -22.05 -1.92
C GLU A 302 1.02 -23.02 -1.70
N ILE A 303 1.23 -23.46 -0.46
CA ILE A 303 2.28 -24.42 -0.10
C ILE A 303 1.72 -25.84 -0.16
N GLU A 304 0.50 -26.07 0.33
CA GLU A 304 -0.16 -27.38 0.36
C GLU A 304 -0.23 -28.04 -1.03
N VAL A 305 -0.58 -27.27 -2.08
CA VAL A 305 -0.69 -27.79 -3.45
C VAL A 305 0.65 -28.26 -4.01
N ASN A 306 1.75 -27.61 -3.63
CA ASN A 306 3.10 -27.90 -4.14
C ASN A 306 4.02 -28.45 -3.05
N TYR A 307 3.46 -29.08 -2.02
CA TYR A 307 4.23 -29.50 -0.85
C TYR A 307 5.38 -30.44 -1.22
N ASP A 308 5.14 -31.38 -2.14
CA ASP A 308 6.12 -32.34 -2.64
C ASP A 308 7.27 -31.70 -3.43
N SER A 309 7.09 -30.45 -3.90
CA SER A 309 8.15 -29.70 -4.59
C SER A 309 9.18 -29.09 -3.63
N TYR A 310 8.84 -28.98 -2.34
CA TYR A 310 9.75 -28.49 -1.32
C TYR A 310 10.55 -29.65 -0.71
N PRO A 311 11.86 -29.49 -0.47
CA PRO A 311 12.63 -30.50 0.23
C PRO A 311 12.08 -30.76 1.65
N PRO A 312 12.16 -32.01 2.15
CA PRO A 312 11.60 -32.37 3.44
C PRO A 312 12.26 -31.57 4.57
N LYS A 313 11.45 -31.09 5.51
CA LYS A 313 11.87 -30.34 6.71
C LYS A 313 12.57 -29.00 6.42
N MET A 314 12.47 -28.45 5.22
CA MET A 314 13.06 -27.14 4.87
C MET A 314 12.06 -25.98 4.86
N ILE A 315 10.75 -26.24 4.97
CA ILE A 315 9.75 -25.18 5.12
C ILE A 315 9.98 -24.50 6.46
N PRO A 316 10.18 -23.18 6.51
CA PRO A 316 10.47 -22.50 7.76
C PRO A 316 9.19 -22.14 8.52
N GLY A 317 9.33 -21.93 9.82
CA GLY A 317 8.32 -21.17 10.59
C GLY A 317 8.38 -19.69 10.23
N CYS A 318 7.33 -18.94 10.58
CA CYS A 318 7.30 -17.50 10.37
C CYS A 318 6.66 -16.77 11.55
N HIS A 319 7.13 -15.55 11.79
CA HIS A 319 6.50 -14.58 12.67
C HIS A 319 5.72 -13.60 11.82
N ILE A 320 4.45 -13.44 12.14
CA ILE A 320 3.53 -12.53 11.48
C ILE A 320 3.34 -11.33 12.40
N THR A 321 3.73 -10.15 11.93
CA THR A 321 3.48 -8.87 12.59
C THR A 321 2.45 -8.10 11.80
N ILE A 322 1.29 -7.89 12.40
CA ILE A 322 0.19 -7.12 11.83
C ILE A 322 0.34 -5.69 12.35
N HIS A 323 0.55 -4.76 11.42
CA HIS A 323 0.59 -3.34 11.71
C HIS A 323 -0.79 -2.72 11.54
N THR A 324 -1.20 -1.92 12.52
CA THR A 324 -2.47 -1.21 12.48
C THR A 324 -2.24 0.29 12.63
N SER A 325 -3.27 1.09 12.34
CA SER A 325 -3.28 2.53 12.61
C SER A 325 -3.61 2.85 14.08
N ALA A 326 -3.91 1.82 14.89
CA ALA A 326 -4.08 1.99 16.33
C ALA A 326 -2.78 2.51 16.97
N THR A 327 -2.93 3.23 18.07
CA THR A 327 -1.79 3.72 18.87
C THR A 327 -1.58 2.89 20.14
N ASN A 328 -2.49 1.96 20.41
CA ASN A 328 -2.58 1.17 21.63
C ASN A 328 -2.91 -0.28 21.29
N ASP A 329 -2.42 -1.21 22.11
CA ASP A 329 -2.64 -2.64 21.90
C ASP A 329 -4.11 -3.04 22.11
N ARG A 330 -4.85 -2.39 23.01
CA ARG A 330 -6.27 -2.70 23.24
C ARG A 330 -7.12 -2.47 21.99
N ASP A 331 -6.90 -1.34 21.32
CA ASP A 331 -7.61 -0.99 20.10
C ASP A 331 -7.23 -1.93 18.95
N ALA A 332 -5.95 -2.32 18.87
CA ALA A 332 -5.49 -3.30 17.89
C ALA A 332 -6.06 -4.69 18.15
N LEU A 333 -6.13 -5.13 19.41
CA LEU A 333 -6.72 -6.42 19.79
C LEU A 333 -8.21 -6.44 19.46
N LEU A 334 -8.93 -5.35 19.74
CA LEU A 334 -10.34 -5.21 19.38
C LEU A 334 -10.56 -5.28 17.87
N LEU A 335 -9.70 -4.62 17.08
CA LEU A 335 -9.72 -4.72 15.61
C LEU A 335 -9.44 -6.15 15.12
N MET A 336 -8.46 -6.84 15.70
CA MET A 336 -8.16 -8.21 15.32
C MET A 336 -9.29 -9.19 15.69
N GLN A 337 -9.98 -8.94 16.81
CA GLN A 337 -11.15 -9.70 17.22
C GLN A 337 -12.31 -9.53 16.23
N SER A 338 -12.57 -8.30 15.77
CA SER A 338 -13.64 -8.05 14.79
C SER A 338 -13.36 -8.65 13.41
N ILE A 339 -12.08 -8.80 13.05
CA ILE A 339 -11.65 -9.51 11.83
C ILE A 339 -11.80 -11.04 11.97
N GLY A 340 -11.93 -11.57 13.19
CA GLY A 340 -12.14 -13.00 13.45
C GLY A 340 -10.93 -13.73 14.01
N ILE A 341 -9.91 -13.03 14.55
CA ILE A 341 -8.78 -13.66 15.23
C ILE A 341 -9.16 -13.96 16.69
N PRO A 342 -9.17 -15.23 17.14
CA PRO A 342 -9.42 -15.56 18.53
C PRO A 342 -8.19 -15.28 19.40
N PHE A 343 -8.44 -14.81 20.62
CA PHE A 343 -7.40 -14.57 21.63
C PHE A 343 -7.63 -15.42 22.88
N TYR A 344 -6.56 -15.92 23.49
CA TYR A 344 -6.60 -16.66 24.75
C TYR A 344 -5.79 -15.98 25.85
N GLY A 345 -6.16 -16.26 27.10
CA GLY A 345 -5.51 -15.70 28.28
C GLY A 345 -6.15 -14.39 28.76
N LYS A 346 -5.52 -13.76 29.75
CA LYS A 346 -6.03 -12.53 30.36
C LYS A 346 -5.64 -11.32 29.49
N LEU A 347 -6.64 -10.53 29.09
CA LEU A 347 -6.41 -9.23 28.45
C LEU A 347 -5.75 -8.30 29.46
N ASN A 348 -4.64 -7.69 29.08
CA ASN A 348 -3.99 -6.68 29.90
C ASN A 348 -4.82 -5.38 29.82
N ALA A 349 -5.68 -5.29 30.85
CA ALA A 349 -6.55 -4.20 31.29
C ALA A 349 -5.98 -2.79 31.15
#